data_AF-A0A3M1EKK4-F1
#
_entry.id   AF-A0A3M1EKK4-F1
#
_cell.length_a   1.000
_cell.length_b   1.000
_cell.length_c   1.000
_cell.angle_alpha   90.00
_cell.angle_beta   90.00
_cell.angle_gamma   90.00
#
_symmetry.space_group_name_H-M   'P 1'
#
loop_
_entity.id
_entity.type
_entity.pdbx_description
1 polymer ?
#
loop_
_entity_poly.entity_id
_entity_poly.type
_entity_poly.pdbx_seq_one_letter_code
_entity_poly.pdbx_strand_id
1 'polypeptide(L)'
;MTSPAESRLLQNIVHFARLLRALDIPVTPTQIVDLARALQWVDLRRREDVKHTARVLLVSRAEHLPLFDRAFDLFWRAAFPAG
;
A
#
# COMPACT_ATOMS: atom_id res chain seq x y z
N MET A 1 -0.76 1.81 23.19
CA MET A 1 -0.05 3.00 22.66
C MET A 1 0.58 2.58 21.33
N THR A 2 0.10 3.12 20.21
CA THR A 2 0.64 2.85 18.86
C THR A 2 2.05 3.43 18.77
N SER A 3 3.02 2.66 18.26
CA SER A 3 4.39 3.18 18.13
C SER A 3 4.48 4.26 17.04
N PRO A 4 5.46 5.18 17.08
CA PRO A 4 5.63 6.18 16.02
C PRO A 4 5.82 5.57 14.62
N ALA A 5 6.48 4.40 14.54
CA ALA A 5 6.67 3.67 13.29
C ALA A 5 5.34 3.14 12.74
N GLU A 6 4.50 2.59 13.62
CA GLU A 6 3.17 2.08 13.26
C GLU A 6 2.23 3.22 12.85
N SER A 7 2.28 4.38 13.52
CA SER A 7 1.54 5.57 13.09
C SER A 7 1.96 6.05 11.69
N ARG A 8 3.27 6.06 11.38
CA ARG A 8 3.77 6.43 10.04
C ARG A 8 3.35 5.42 8.98
N LEU A 9 3.39 4.12 9.29
CA LEU A 9 2.93 3.08 8.38
C LEU A 9 1.45 3.25 8.04
N LEU A 10 0.59 3.47 9.03
CA LEU A 10 -0.83 3.72 8.81
C LEU A 10 -1.08 4.95 7.94
N GLN A 11 -0.35 6.05 8.18
CA GLN A 11 -0.43 7.24 7.33
C GLN A 11 -0.07 6.92 5.88
N ASN A 12 1.04 6.19 5.66
CA ASN A 12 1.47 5.78 4.32
C ASN A 12 0.42 4.92 3.61
N ILE A 13 -0.20 3.96 4.32
CA ILE A 13 -1.27 3.13 3.77
C ILE A 13 -2.47 3.99 3.35
N VAL A 14 -2.89 4.93 4.19
CA VAL A 14 -4.01 5.84 3.88
C VAL A 14 -3.70 6.74 2.69
N HIS A 15 -2.47 7.28 2.60
CA HIS A 15 -2.03 8.07 1.46
C HIS A 15 -2.03 7.25 0.16
N PHE A 16 -1.51 6.02 0.21
CA PHE A 16 -1.51 5.15 -0.96
C PHE A 16 -2.93 4.78 -1.40
N ALA A 17 -3.83 4.45 -0.46
CA ALA A 17 -5.23 4.19 -0.78
C ALA A 17 -5.93 5.39 -1.44
N ARG A 18 -5.61 6.62 -1.03
CA ARG A 18 -6.10 7.84 -1.68
C ARG A 18 -5.57 8.00 -3.10
N LEU A 19 -4.28 7.71 -3.31
CA LEU A 19 -3.67 7.73 -4.65
C LEU A 19 -4.39 6.73 -5.58
N LEU A 20 -4.62 5.49 -5.12
CA LEU A 20 -5.32 4.48 -5.91
C LEU A 20 -6.74 4.92 -6.28
N ARG A 21 -7.49 5.51 -5.33
CA ARG A 21 -8.83 6.05 -5.61
C ARG A 21 -8.82 7.20 -6.62
N ALA A 22 -7.79 8.05 -6.60
CA ALA A 22 -7.62 9.12 -7.58
C ALA A 22 -7.27 8.60 -8.99
N LEU A 23 -6.86 7.33 -9.10
CA LEU A 23 -6.59 6.61 -10.33
C LEU A 23 -7.74 5.65 -10.70
N ASP A 24 -8.95 5.88 -10.18
CA ASP A 24 -10.15 5.06 -10.39
C ASP A 24 -10.03 3.59 -9.93
N ILE A 25 -9.05 3.27 -9.08
CA ILE A 25 -8.94 1.95 -8.44
C ILE A 25 -9.74 2.01 -7.13
N PRO A 26 -10.87 1.27 -7.01
CA PRO A 26 -11.68 1.29 -5.81
C PRO A 26 -10.95 0.62 -4.65
N VAL A 27 -10.84 1.33 -3.53
CA VAL A 27 -10.27 0.81 -2.28
C VAL A 27 -11.25 1.07 -1.13
N THR A 28 -11.64 0.03 -0.42
CA THR A 28 -12.57 0.12 0.71
C THR A 28 -11.84 0.35 2.04
N PRO A 29 -12.52 0.89 3.07
CA PRO A 29 -11.96 0.97 4.43
C PRO A 29 -11.53 -0.39 4.99
N THR A 30 -12.30 -1.45 4.72
CA THR A 30 -11.96 -2.81 5.15
C THR A 30 -10.63 -3.28 4.57
N GLN A 31 -10.40 -3.08 3.27
CA GLN A 31 -9.11 -3.42 2.64
C GLN A 31 -7.93 -2.64 3.22
N ILE A 32 -8.14 -1.39 3.65
CA ILE A 32 -7.09 -0.60 4.33
C ILE A 32 -6.73 -1.23 5.67
N VAL A 33 -7.74 -1.65 6.45
CA VAL A 33 -7.54 -2.33 7.74
C VAL A 33 -6.85 -3.68 7.56
N ASP A 34 -7.27 -4.45 6.55
CA ASP A 34 -6.68 -5.76 6.25
C ASP A 34 -5.24 -5.62 5.79
N LEU A 35 -4.93 -4.62 4.96
CA LEU A 35 -3.56 -4.32 4.56
C LEU A 35 -2.69 -3.92 5.76
N ALA A 36 -3.19 -3.05 6.64
CA ALA A 36 -2.46 -2.65 7.84
C ALA A 36 -2.12 -3.84 8.74
N ARG A 37 -3.05 -4.79 8.91
CA ARG A 37 -2.83 -6.03 9.66
C ARG A 37 -1.85 -6.96 8.95
N ALA A 38 -2.01 -7.17 7.65
CA ALA A 38 -1.14 -8.07 6.87
C ALA A 38 0.32 -7.59 6.88
N LEU A 39 0.54 -6.28 6.77
CA LEU A 39 1.88 -5.70 6.77
C LEU A 39 2.62 -5.82 8.12
N GLN A 40 1.93 -6.17 9.21
CA GLN A 40 2.60 -6.53 10.48
C GLN A 40 3.41 -7.83 10.37
N TRP A 41 3.12 -8.66 9.36
CA TRP A 41 3.75 -9.96 9.13
C TRP A 41 4.73 -9.95 7.95
N VAL A 42 4.93 -8.79 7.31
CA VAL A 42 5.74 -8.63 6.10
C VAL A 42 7.02 -7.84 6.44
N ASP A 43 8.17 -8.26 5.90
CA ASP A 43 9.38 -7.45 6.00
C ASP A 43 9.25 -6.20 5.12
N LEU A 44 8.98 -5.05 5.75
CA LEU A 44 8.79 -3.78 5.06
C LEU A 44 10.02 -3.27 4.30
N ARG A 45 11.21 -3.87 4.50
CA ARG A 45 12.41 -3.56 3.72
C ARG A 45 12.41 -4.27 2.36
N ARG A 46 11.62 -5.33 2.22
CA ARG A 46 11.46 -6.10 0.99
C ARG A 46 10.32 -5.53 0.17
N ARG A 47 10.65 -4.59 -0.72
CA ARG A 47 9.70 -3.92 -1.62
C ARG A 47 8.72 -4.88 -2.29
N GLU A 48 9.22 -5.98 -2.85
CA GLU A 48 8.38 -6.95 -3.57
C GLU A 48 7.35 -7.62 -2.66
N ASP A 49 7.71 -7.93 -1.42
CA ASP A 49 6.78 -8.57 -0.47
C ASP A 49 5.64 -7.59 -0.14
N VAL A 50 5.97 -6.33 0.13
CA VAL A 50 4.96 -5.27 0.36
C VAL A 50 4.08 -5.06 -0.88
N LYS A 51 4.69 -5.04 -2.07
CA LYS A 51 3.97 -4.87 -3.34
C LYS A 51 2.96 -5.99 -3.54
N HIS A 52 3.37 -7.25 -3.39
CA HIS A 52 2.49 -8.40 -3.57
C HIS A 52 1.37 -8.44 -2.54
N THR A 53 1.66 -8.17 -1.26
CA THR A 53 0.63 -8.10 -0.21
C THR A 53 -0.40 -7.02 -0.52
N ALA A 54 0.05 -5.81 -0.86
CA ALA A 54 -0.84 -4.72 -1.24
C ALA A 54 -1.65 -5.04 -2.50
N ARG A 55 -1.03 -5.64 -3.52
CA ARG A 55 -1.70 -6.02 -4.77
C ARG A 55 -2.84 -7.00 -4.51
N VAL A 56 -2.58 -8.06 -3.75
CA VAL A 56 -3.57 -9.11 -3.43
C VAL A 56 -4.75 -8.54 -2.65
N LEU A 57 -4.52 -7.62 -1.72
CA LEU A 57 -5.57 -7.09 -0.85
C LEU A 57 -6.35 -5.92 -1.48
N LEU A 58 -5.69 -5.09 -2.28
CA LEU A 58 -6.28 -3.85 -2.79
C LEU A 58 -6.87 -4.00 -4.19
N VAL A 59 -6.41 -4.96 -5.00
CA VAL A 59 -6.82 -5.10 -6.40
C VAL A 59 -7.72 -6.30 -6.59
N SER A 60 -9.00 -6.04 -6.90
CA SER A 60 -10.01 -7.08 -7.15
C SER A 60 -10.26 -7.37 -8.63
N ARG A 61 -9.72 -6.56 -9.55
CA ARG A 61 -9.92 -6.69 -11.00
C ARG A 61 -8.58 -6.68 -11.74
N ALA A 62 -8.42 -7.58 -12.70
CA ALA A 62 -7.19 -7.71 -13.48
C ALA A 62 -6.84 -6.42 -14.24
N GLU A 63 -7.86 -5.67 -14.71
CA GLU A 63 -7.68 -4.40 -15.42
C GLU A 63 -6.98 -3.32 -14.60
N HIS A 64 -7.06 -3.38 -13.26
CA HIS A 64 -6.39 -2.43 -12.37
C HIS A 64 -4.93 -2.79 -12.08
N LEU A 65 -4.48 -4.00 -12.40
CA LEU A 65 -3.11 -4.46 -12.08
C LEU A 65 -2.02 -3.56 -12.67
N PRO A 66 -2.04 -3.20 -13.98
CA PRO A 66 -0.99 -2.36 -14.56
C PRO A 66 -0.94 -0.97 -13.93
N LEU A 67 -2.09 -0.41 -13.56
CA LEU A 67 -2.18 0.91 -12.96
C LEU A 67 -1.73 0.90 -11.49
N PHE A 68 -2.12 -0.14 -10.75
CA PHE A 68 -1.62 -0.40 -9.40
C PHE A 68 -0.10 -0.52 -9.40
N ASP A 69 0.48 -1.32 -10.30
CA ASP A 69 1.92 -1.57 -10.33
C ASP A 69 2.70 -0.27 -10.54
N ARG A 70 2.24 0.60 -11.47
CA ARG A 70 2.84 1.93 -11.68
C ARG A 70 2.67 2.84 -10.47
N ALA A 71 1.48 2.88 -9.88
CA ALA A 71 1.19 3.71 -8.71
C ALA A 71 2.07 3.31 -7.52
N PHE A 72 2.22 2.01 -7.28
CA PHE A 72 3.07 1.47 -6.24
C PHE A 72 4.54 1.85 -6.47
N ASP A 73 5.04 1.72 -7.70
CA ASP A 73 6.44 2.01 -8.03
C ASP A 73 6.79 3.49 -7.86
N LEU A 74 5.85 4.39 -8.15
CA LEU A 74 5.98 5.82 -7.88
C LEU A 74 5.90 6.11 -6.37
N PHE A 75 4.90 5.56 -5.70
CA PHE A 75 4.69 5.75 -4.26
C PHE A 75 5.88 5.26 -3.44
N TRP A 76 6.42 4.08 -3.76
CA TRP A 76 7.55 3.49 -3.04
C TRP A 76 8.79 4.36 -3.09
N ARG A 77 9.10 4.95 -4.25
CA ARG A 77 10.24 5.86 -4.42
C ARG A 77 10.09 7.15 -3.61
N ALA A 78 8.86 7.65 -3.46
CA ALA A 78 8.57 8.84 -2.68
C ALA A 78 8.54 8.57 -1.16
N ALA A 79 8.02 7.41 -0.75
CA ALA A 79 7.92 7.01 0.66
C ALA A 79 9.26 6.57 1.26
N PHE A 80 10.16 6.06 0.42
CA PHE A 80 11.51 5.63 0.78
C PHE A 80 12.51 6.30 -0.17
N PRO A 81 12.76 7.62 0.00
CA PRO A 81 13.82 8.28 -0.75
C PRO A 81 15.13 7.54 -0.48
N ALA A 82 15.83 7.19 -1.55
CA ALA A 82 17.10 6.49 -1.47
C ALA A 82 18.18 7.43 -0.93
N GLY A 83 18.30 7.53 0.40
CA GLY A 83 19.32 8.36 1.05
C GLY A 83 19.02 9.85 0.99
#